data_AF-A0A3R6YKK9-F1
#
_entry.id   AF-A0A3R6YKK9-F1
#
_cell.length_a   1.000
_cell.length_b   1.000
_cell.length_c   1.000
_cell.angle_alpha   90.00
_cell.angle_beta   90.00
_cell.angle_gamma   90.00
#
_symmetry.space_group_name_H-M   'P 1'
#
loop_
_entity.id
_entity.type
_entity.pdbx_description
1 polymer ?
#
loop_
_entity_poly.entity_id
_entity_poly.type
_entity_poly.pdbx_seq_one_letter_code
_entity_poly.pdbx_strand_id
1 'polypeptide(L)'
;MSDHALIQFVNETSSGSALTHLRGFVLEGRSLEIRFSKHRYIAGPRAGGAEVEEEDEHATAKEYALAANRFTGKYANYTKHIYSPTKVIHISNLVEEFDQAFPTIENATNLLAGAHNSEFAGKKLKVAFSRNNAN
;
A
#
# COMPACT_ATOMS: atom_id res chain seq x y z
N MET A 1 16.02 -3.23 -14.15
CA MET A 1 14.94 -3.15 -13.15
C MET A 1 14.26 -4.51 -13.08
N SER A 2 14.05 -5.04 -11.88
CA SER A 2 13.24 -6.25 -11.68
C SER A 2 11.78 -5.94 -11.98
N ASP A 3 11.07 -6.82 -12.68
CA ASP A 3 9.63 -6.76 -12.93
C ASP A 3 8.82 -7.54 -11.88
N HIS A 4 9.49 -8.10 -10.87
CA HIS A 4 8.91 -8.91 -9.81
C HIS A 4 9.39 -8.48 -8.43
N ALA A 5 8.53 -8.67 -7.43
CA ALA A 5 8.80 -8.40 -6.02
C ALA A 5 8.11 -9.43 -5.11
N LEU A 6 8.67 -9.63 -3.91
CA LEU A 6 8.02 -10.38 -2.83
C LEU A 6 7.51 -9.40 -1.79
N ILE A 7 6.25 -9.57 -1.36
CA ILE A 7 5.64 -8.79 -0.28
C ILE A 7 5.22 -9.75 0.82
N GLN A 8 5.74 -9.54 2.03
CA GLN A 8 5.32 -10.29 3.21
C GLN A 8 4.27 -9.50 3.98
N PHE A 9 3.06 -10.07 4.04
CA PHE A 9 1.98 -9.51 4.85
C PHE A 9 2.04 -10.01 6.29
N VAL A 10 1.32 -9.33 7.19
CA VAL A 10 1.20 -9.71 8.60
C VAL A 10 0.50 -11.07 8.78
N ASN A 11 -0.45 -11.42 7.90
CA ASN A 11 -1.19 -12.68 7.96
C ASN A 11 -1.82 -13.06 6.61
N GLU A 12 -2.44 -14.25 6.59
CA GLU A 12 -3.13 -14.82 5.43
C GLU A 12 -4.30 -13.94 4.98
N THR A 13 -5.09 -13.38 5.89
CA THR A 13 -6.22 -12.51 5.58
C THR A 13 -5.80 -11.29 4.77
N SER A 14 -4.73 -10.60 5.16
CA SER A 14 -4.20 -9.46 4.42
C SER A 14 -3.67 -9.87 3.04
N SER A 15 -2.96 -11.00 2.95
CA SER A 15 -2.44 -11.49 1.68
C SER A 15 -3.54 -11.93 0.70
N GLY A 16 -4.60 -12.58 1.19
CA GLY A 16 -5.75 -12.97 0.40
C GLY A 16 -6.58 -11.77 -0.07
N SER A 17 -6.68 -10.73 0.76
CA SER A 17 -7.32 -9.48 0.37
C SER A 17 -6.54 -8.78 -0.76
N ALA A 18 -5.21 -8.69 -0.66
CA ALA A 18 -4.38 -8.12 -1.73
C ALA A 18 -4.56 -8.88 -3.05
N LEU A 19 -4.54 -10.22 -3.01
CA LEU A 19 -4.82 -11.06 -4.18
C LEU A 19 -6.21 -10.78 -4.78
N THR A 20 -7.23 -10.62 -3.93
CA THR A 20 -8.62 -10.40 -4.36
C THR A 20 -8.82 -9.06 -5.06
N HIS A 21 -8.19 -7.99 -4.55
CA HIS A 21 -8.46 -6.63 -5.02
C HIS A 21 -7.45 -6.11 -6.06
N LEU A 22 -6.23 -6.64 -6.09
CA LEU A 22 -5.16 -6.10 -6.93
C LEU A 22 -4.76 -7.01 -8.11
N ARG A 23 -5.19 -8.27 -8.13
CA ARG A 23 -4.84 -9.17 -9.24
C ARG A 23 -5.47 -8.69 -10.54
N GLY A 24 -4.65 -8.52 -11.57
CA GLY A 24 -5.05 -8.01 -12.89
C GLY A 24 -5.20 -6.49 -12.94
N PHE A 25 -5.04 -5.80 -11.82
CA PHE A 25 -5.13 -4.35 -11.75
C PHE A 25 -4.03 -3.68 -12.59
N VAL A 26 -4.35 -2.58 -13.28
CA VAL A 26 -3.39 -1.85 -14.11
C VAL A 26 -2.75 -0.74 -13.28
N LEU A 27 -1.44 -0.85 -13.04
CA LEU A 27 -0.62 0.14 -12.36
C LEU A 27 0.47 0.60 -13.33
N GLU A 28 0.57 1.92 -13.54
CA GLU A 28 1.52 2.53 -14.49
C GLU A 28 1.50 1.85 -15.88
N GLY A 29 0.30 1.63 -16.41
CA GLY A 29 0.10 0.97 -17.70
C GLY A 29 0.39 -0.54 -17.76
N ARG A 30 0.75 -1.21 -16.64
CA ARG A 30 1.03 -2.65 -16.60
C ARG A 30 0.02 -3.39 -15.70
N SER A 31 -0.48 -4.53 -16.17
CA SER A 31 -1.36 -5.38 -15.37
C SER A 31 -0.55 -6.18 -14.34
N LEU A 32 -0.96 -6.13 -13.08
CA LEU A 32 -0.30 -6.81 -11.98
C LEU A 32 -0.64 -8.31 -11.98
N GLU A 33 0.39 -9.13 -12.09
CA GLU A 33 0.28 -10.56 -11.80
C GLU A 33 0.60 -10.82 -10.32
N ILE A 34 -0.40 -11.31 -9.57
CA ILE A 34 -0.26 -11.58 -8.14
C ILE A 34 -0.57 -13.05 -7.88
N ARG A 35 0.31 -13.71 -7.13
CA ARG A 35 0.20 -15.11 -6.71
C ARG A 35 0.75 -15.28 -5.29
N PHE A 36 0.31 -16.32 -4.59
CA PHE A 36 0.97 -16.71 -3.34
C PHE A 36 2.38 -17.21 -3.62
N SER A 37 3.32 -16.76 -2.79
CA SER A 37 4.72 -17.20 -2.87
C SER A 37 4.87 -18.61 -2.30
N LYS A 38 5.84 -19.36 -2.83
CA LYS A 38 6.32 -20.61 -2.20
C LYS A 38 7.14 -20.37 -0.94
N HIS A 39 7.60 -19.14 -0.73
CA HIS A 39 8.42 -18.76 0.41
C HIS A 39 7.53 -18.38 1.60
N ARG A 40 7.78 -19.00 2.75
CA ARG A 40 7.02 -18.73 3.98
C ARG A 40 7.37 -17.37 4.61
N TYR A 41 8.61 -16.91 4.44
CA TYR A 41 9.09 -15.62 4.91
C TYR A 41 10.13 -15.07 3.93
N ILE A 42 10.27 -13.75 3.89
CA ILE A 42 11.34 -13.02 3.20
C ILE A 42 12.49 -12.91 4.19
N ALA A 43 13.70 -13.32 3.78
CA ALA A 43 14.88 -13.12 4.61
C ALA A 43 15.14 -11.61 4.72
N GLY A 44 15.35 -11.12 5.95
CA GLY A 44 15.71 -9.72 6.18
C GLY A 44 17.01 -9.33 5.48
N PRO A 45 17.30 -8.02 5.37
CA PRO A 45 18.59 -7.55 4.88
C PRO A 45 19.70 -8.26 5.67
N ARG A 46 20.74 -8.78 4.98
CA ARG A 46 21.85 -9.45 5.66
C ARG A 46 22.45 -8.47 6.68
N ALA A 47 22.47 -8.88 7.95
CA ALA A 47 22.97 -8.11 9.10
C ALA A 47 24.50 -7.93 9.10
N GLY A 48 25.08 -7.50 7.98
CA GLY A 48 26.52 -7.29 7.80
C GLY A 48 26.89 -5.90 7.25
N GLY A 49 25.92 -5.01 7.07
CA GLY A 49 26.14 -3.60 6.69
C GLY A 49 25.77 -2.70 7.85
N ALA A 50 26.74 -1.90 8.28
CA ALA A 50 26.70 -1.03 9.45
C ALA A 50 25.53 -0.05 9.47
N GLU A 51 25.18 0.34 10.71
CA GLU A 51 24.81 1.69 11.14
C GLU A 51 24.94 2.79 10.06
N VAL A 52 23.98 2.88 9.14
CA VAL A 52 23.78 4.07 8.31
C VAL A 52 22.28 4.16 8.01
N GLU A 53 21.63 5.19 8.57
CA GLU A 53 20.26 5.59 8.25
C GLU A 53 20.19 6.31 6.88
N GLU A 54 21.01 5.92 5.91
CA GLU A 54 20.91 6.42 4.54
C GLU A 54 20.08 5.41 3.74
N GLU A 55 19.01 5.89 3.12
CA GLU A 55 18.25 5.08 2.16
C GLU A 55 19.19 4.74 0.99
N ASP A 56 19.78 3.55 1.01
CA ASP A 56 20.50 3.01 -0.14
C ASP A 56 19.52 2.95 -1.32
N GLU A 57 19.71 3.85 -2.30
CA GLU A 57 18.90 3.95 -3.52
C GLU A 57 18.89 2.64 -4.33
N HIS A 58 19.82 1.73 -4.06
CA HIS A 58 19.91 0.41 -4.67
C HIS A 58 19.41 -0.74 -3.79
N ALA A 59 18.85 -0.44 -2.61
CA ALA A 59 18.30 -1.46 -1.72
C ALA A 59 17.14 -2.21 -2.40
N THR A 60 17.33 -3.52 -2.61
CA THR A 60 16.31 -4.39 -3.18
C THR A 60 15.37 -5.00 -2.14
N ALA A 61 15.58 -4.69 -0.85
CA ALA A 61 14.77 -5.18 0.27
C ALA A 61 14.57 -4.06 1.28
N LYS A 62 13.33 -3.88 1.74
CA LYS A 62 12.94 -2.88 2.74
C LYS A 62 12.05 -3.53 3.79
N GLU A 63 12.42 -3.37 5.06
CA GLU A 63 11.54 -3.68 6.18
C GLU A 63 10.71 -2.44 6.52
N TYR A 64 9.38 -2.59 6.53
CA TYR A 64 8.47 -1.47 6.77
C TYR A 64 8.13 -1.35 8.26
N ALA A 65 8.40 -0.18 8.84
CA ALA A 65 8.10 0.11 10.24
C ALA A 65 6.59 -0.02 10.55
N LEU A 66 6.27 -0.52 11.75
CA LEU A 66 4.90 -0.72 12.22
C LEU A 66 4.06 0.58 12.23
N ALA A 67 4.70 1.73 12.43
CA ALA A 67 4.01 3.03 12.51
C ALA A 67 3.31 3.43 11.19
N ALA A 68 3.79 2.96 10.04
CA ALA A 68 3.17 3.22 8.74
C ALA A 68 2.02 2.25 8.42
N ASN A 69 1.89 1.15 9.18
CA ASN A 69 0.93 0.09 8.91
C ASN A 69 -0.44 0.39 9.53
N ARG A 70 -1.51 0.16 8.76
CA ARG A 70 -2.89 0.33 9.21
C ARG A 70 -3.44 -0.87 9.99
N PHE A 71 -2.90 -2.06 9.73
CA PHE A 71 -3.38 -3.33 10.29
C PHE A 71 -2.37 -3.89 11.28
N THR A 72 -2.43 -3.41 12.53
CA THR A 72 -1.50 -3.78 13.61
C THR A 72 -2.24 -4.16 14.89
N GLY A 73 -1.59 -4.94 15.76
CA GLY A 73 -2.15 -5.37 17.05
C GLY A 73 -3.54 -6.00 16.91
N LYS A 74 -4.52 -5.46 17.65
CA LYS A 74 -5.92 -5.93 17.61
C LYS A 74 -6.61 -5.76 16.26
N TYR A 75 -6.05 -4.93 15.36
CA TYR A 75 -6.57 -4.68 14.02
C TYR A 75 -5.84 -5.49 12.94
N ALA A 76 -4.95 -6.42 13.30
CA ALA A 76 -4.20 -7.21 12.31
C ALA A 76 -5.12 -8.03 11.37
N ASN A 77 -6.28 -8.47 11.87
CA ASN A 77 -7.29 -9.21 11.08
C ASN A 77 -8.46 -8.34 10.63
N TYR A 78 -8.41 -7.01 10.81
CA TYR A 78 -9.50 -6.13 10.38
C TYR A 78 -9.56 -6.10 8.84
N THR A 79 -10.76 -6.32 8.31
CA THR A 79 -11.05 -6.21 6.87
C THR A 79 -12.00 -5.05 6.56
N LYS A 80 -12.53 -4.40 7.60
CA LYS A 80 -13.39 -3.23 7.44
C LYS A 80 -12.58 -2.10 6.80
N HIS A 81 -13.19 -1.42 5.83
CA HIS A 81 -12.58 -0.33 5.06
C HIS A 81 -11.46 -0.75 4.10
N ILE A 82 -11.41 -2.04 3.74
CA ILE A 82 -10.68 -2.49 2.54
C ILE A 82 -11.67 -2.51 1.38
N TYR A 83 -11.39 -1.74 0.34
CA TYR A 83 -12.23 -1.62 -0.84
C TYR A 83 -11.40 -1.88 -2.09
N SER A 84 -12.03 -2.47 -3.11
CA SER A 84 -11.43 -2.57 -4.44
C SER A 84 -11.06 -1.18 -4.97
N PRO A 85 -10.06 -1.07 -5.86
CA PRO A 85 -9.75 0.20 -6.51
C PRO A 85 -10.99 0.85 -7.14
N THR A 86 -11.24 2.11 -6.78
CA THR A 86 -12.33 2.94 -7.32
C THR A 86 -11.79 4.26 -7.86
N LYS A 87 -12.65 5.04 -8.52
CA LYS A 87 -12.32 6.39 -8.97
C LYS A 87 -12.33 7.43 -7.85
N VAL A 88 -12.79 7.08 -6.65
CA VAL A 88 -13.00 8.03 -5.55
C VAL A 88 -12.03 7.71 -4.43
N ILE A 89 -11.28 8.72 -4.02
CA ILE A 89 -10.28 8.64 -2.96
C ILE A 89 -10.77 9.41 -1.74
N HIS A 90 -10.81 8.74 -0.60
CA HIS A 90 -11.03 9.35 0.70
C HIS A 90 -9.70 9.80 1.31
N ILE A 91 -9.60 11.07 1.68
CA ILE A 91 -8.44 11.69 2.31
C ILE A 91 -8.80 12.09 3.74
N SER A 92 -8.04 11.56 4.70
CA SER A 92 -8.26 11.76 6.14
C SER A 92 -6.97 12.17 6.88
N ASN A 93 -7.09 12.39 8.19
CA ASN A 93 -6.03 12.91 9.08
C ASN A 93 -5.68 14.40 8.82
N LEU A 94 -6.65 15.15 8.30
CA LEU A 94 -6.59 16.60 8.08
C LEU A 94 -7.56 17.32 9.03
N VAL A 95 -7.60 18.65 8.95
CA VAL A 95 -8.64 19.44 9.65
C VAL A 95 -10.02 19.10 9.08
N GLU A 96 -10.09 18.90 7.76
CA GLU A 96 -11.30 18.52 7.05
C GLU A 96 -11.01 17.31 6.18
N GLU A 97 -11.84 16.27 6.30
CA GLU A 97 -11.74 15.04 5.52
C GLU A 97 -12.67 15.14 4.31
N PHE A 98 -12.23 14.65 3.17
CA PHE A 98 -13.01 14.78 1.94
C PHE A 98 -12.77 13.62 0.98
N ASP A 99 -13.73 13.43 0.08
CA ASP A 99 -13.66 12.49 -1.01
C ASP A 99 -13.36 13.24 -2.31
N GLN A 100 -12.36 12.77 -3.06
CA GLN A 100 -11.96 13.32 -4.35
C GLN A 100 -12.21 12.29 -5.46
N ALA A 101 -12.98 12.66 -6.48
CA ALA A 101 -13.18 11.84 -7.67
C ALA A 101 -12.09 12.10 -8.73
N PHE A 102 -11.68 11.04 -9.43
CA PHE A 102 -10.71 11.06 -10.52
C PHE A 102 -11.33 10.54 -11.83
N PRO A 103 -10.80 10.95 -13.00
CA PRO A 103 -11.34 10.50 -14.30
C PRO A 103 -11.32 8.97 -14.48
N THR A 104 -10.25 8.33 -14.00
CA THR A 104 -10.05 6.87 -14.10
C THR A 104 -9.61 6.28 -12.75
N ILE A 105 -9.77 4.96 -12.61
CA ILE A 105 -9.29 4.22 -11.43
C ILE A 105 -7.76 4.24 -11.37
N GLU A 106 -7.08 4.24 -12.52
CA GLU A 106 -5.62 4.35 -12.59
C GLU A 106 -5.13 5.69 -12.02
N ASN A 107 -5.76 6.81 -12.40
CA ASN A 107 -5.42 8.12 -11.83
C ASN A 107 -5.60 8.15 -10.30
N ALA A 108 -6.72 7.61 -9.80
CA ALA A 108 -6.96 7.50 -8.36
C ALA A 108 -5.91 6.64 -7.66
N THR A 109 -5.50 5.54 -8.28
CA THR A 109 -4.52 4.60 -7.71
C THR A 109 -3.12 5.19 -7.70
N ASN A 110 -2.71 5.86 -8.78
CA ASN A 110 -1.43 6.55 -8.85
C ASN A 110 -1.33 7.65 -7.78
N LEU A 111 -2.43 8.39 -7.56
CA LEU A 111 -2.49 9.35 -6.44
C LEU A 111 -2.36 8.65 -5.10
N LEU A 112 -3.12 7.58 -4.85
CA LEU A 112 -3.06 6.84 -3.59
C LEU A 112 -1.64 6.32 -3.32
N ALA A 113 -0.99 5.73 -4.32
CA ALA A 113 0.37 5.19 -4.23
C ALA A 113 1.42 6.28 -3.95
N GLY A 114 1.29 7.45 -4.60
CA GLY A 114 2.25 8.55 -4.44
C GLY A 114 2.01 9.43 -3.20
N ALA A 115 0.77 9.55 -2.74
CA ALA A 115 0.39 10.51 -1.69
C ALA A 115 0.21 9.87 -0.32
N HIS A 116 -0.09 8.57 -0.21
CA HIS A 116 -0.27 7.95 1.11
C HIS A 116 1.03 8.01 1.92
N ASN A 117 0.94 8.47 3.18
CA ASN A 117 2.07 8.71 4.08
C ASN A 117 3.02 9.86 3.66
N SER A 118 2.67 10.63 2.63
CA SER A 118 3.28 11.95 2.41
C SER A 118 2.88 12.92 3.53
N GLU A 119 3.66 13.98 3.71
CA GLU A 119 3.41 15.00 4.73
C GLU A 119 2.70 16.21 4.13
N PHE A 120 1.66 16.68 4.81
CA PHE A 120 0.95 17.91 4.48
C PHE A 120 0.59 18.62 5.79
N ALA A 121 1.00 19.89 5.91
CA ALA A 121 0.76 20.71 7.10
C ALA A 121 1.17 20.03 8.42
N GLY A 122 2.34 19.37 8.45
CA GLY A 122 2.86 18.68 9.63
C GLY A 122 2.13 17.37 9.98
N LYS A 123 1.25 16.86 9.10
CA LYS A 123 0.51 15.61 9.30
C LYS A 123 0.74 14.66 8.13
N LYS A 124 0.76 13.36 8.43
CA LYS A 124 0.85 12.29 7.42
C LYS A 124 -0.52 12.03 6.81
N LEU A 125 -0.62 12.05 5.48
CA LEU A 125 -1.87 11.81 4.78
C LEU A 125 -2.31 10.34 4.84
N LYS A 126 -3.57 10.11 5.20
CA LYS A 126 -4.23 8.81 5.10
C LYS A 126 -5.13 8.80 3.88
N VAL A 127 -4.76 8.02 2.87
CA VAL A 127 -5.40 8.02 1.55
C VAL A 127 -5.96 6.63 1.27
N ALA A 128 -7.26 6.48 1.09
CA ALA A 128 -7.91 5.19 0.85
C ALA A 128 -8.89 5.28 -0.32
N PHE A 129 -9.19 4.17 -0.97
CA PHE A 129 -10.37 4.13 -1.84
C PHE A 129 -11.63 4.40 -1.01
N SER A 130 -12.54 5.22 -1.53
CA SER A 130 -13.84 5.45 -0.91
C SER A 130 -14.83 4.38 -1.34
N ARG A 131 -15.79 4.10 -0.47
CA ARG A 131 -17.00 3.33 -0.80
C ARG A 131 -18.00 4.17 -1.61
N ASN A 132 -17.89 5.49 -1.56
CA ASN A 132 -18.78 6.37 -2.27
C ASN A 132 -18.51 6.26 -3.78
N ASN A 133 -19.58 6.09 -4.56
CA ASN A 133 -19.50 6.23 -6.00
C ASN A 133 -19.72 7.70 -6.34
N ALA A 134 -18.80 8.30 -7.09
CA ALA A 134 -19.11 9.51 -7.82
C ALA A 134 -20.11 9.11 -8.91
N ASN A 135 -21.38 9.49 -8.74
CA ASN A 135 -22.43 9.30 -9.75
C ASN A 135 -22.09 10.03 -11.04
#